data_AF-A0AAW9DQB6-F1
#
_entry.id   AF-A0AAW9DQB6-F1
#
_cell.length_a   1.000
_cell.length_b   1.000
_cell.length_c   1.000
_cell.angle_alpha   90.00
_cell.angle_beta   90.00
_cell.angle_gamma   90.00
#
_symmetry.space_group_name_H-M   'P 1'
#
loop_
_entity.id
_entity.type
_entity.pdbx_description
1 polymer ?
#
loop_
_entity_poly.entity_id
_entity_poly.type
_entity_poly.pdbx_seq_one_letter_code
_entity_poly.pdbx_strand_id
1 'polypeptide(L)'
;MRIVSWNLLHHVGAQARDVASLIESCRPDVMLMQEATEEIGEIAHLCGGWYYRAPMARRTYGLAAWSRHRFEEPATLRLPASKVPGRVPPRLAQMVRIEGVTLANVHLSHGQMLNRLQLRHITRHLVGPGAIIGDYNALGPIRLAGFHDVGPRQVTCRASGMIPFRLDRCMVRGMERGEARVLWRGPSDHHPIMLTLRVGGAR
;
A
#
# COMPACT_ATOMS: atom_id res chain seq x y z
N MET A 1 -10.26 4.25 11.59
CA MET A 1 -9.41 3.16 11.07
C MET A 1 -7.95 3.59 11.01
N ARG A 2 -7.08 2.94 11.78
CA ARG A 2 -5.62 3.09 11.73
C ARG A 2 -5.04 2.11 10.72
N ILE A 3 -4.29 2.63 9.76
CA ILE A 3 -3.72 1.88 8.65
C ILE A 3 -2.21 2.06 8.67
N VAL A 4 -1.47 0.97 8.53
CA VAL A 4 -0.05 0.98 8.21
C VAL A 4 0.14 0.46 6.79
N SER A 5 1.06 1.04 6.02
CA SER A 5 1.49 0.54 4.73
C SER A 5 3.00 0.45 4.66
N TRP A 6 3.54 -0.65 4.12
CA TRP A 6 4.97 -0.88 4.05
C TRP A 6 5.39 -1.73 2.84
N ASN A 7 6.34 -1.21 2.04
CA ASN A 7 7.08 -2.01 1.08
C ASN A 7 8.17 -2.80 1.81
N LEU A 8 8.11 -4.13 1.74
CA LEU A 8 8.89 -5.03 2.57
C LEU A 8 10.27 -5.36 2.01
N LEU A 9 10.57 -5.03 0.74
CA LEU A 9 11.81 -5.41 0.06
C LEU A 9 12.06 -6.93 0.09
N HIS A 10 11.43 -7.68 -0.82
CA HIS A 10 11.28 -9.15 -0.74
C HIS A 10 12.57 -9.99 -0.69
N HIS A 11 13.74 -9.45 -1.04
CA HIS A 11 14.99 -10.22 -1.08
C HIS A 11 15.81 -10.18 0.20
N VAL A 12 15.83 -9.03 0.89
CA VAL A 12 16.71 -8.78 2.05
C VAL A 12 16.03 -7.94 3.14
N GLY A 13 14.74 -7.64 2.97
CA GLY A 13 14.02 -6.73 3.84
C GLY A 13 13.23 -7.44 4.94
N ALA A 14 12.04 -6.91 5.22
CA ALA A 14 11.24 -7.28 6.38
C ALA A 14 10.68 -8.69 6.28
N GLN A 15 10.81 -9.44 7.37
CA GLN A 15 10.25 -10.77 7.54
C GLN A 15 8.94 -10.71 8.35
N ALA A 16 8.25 -11.85 8.45
CA ALA A 16 7.00 -11.96 9.20
C ALA A 16 7.13 -11.46 10.64
N ARG A 17 8.25 -11.75 11.33
CA ARG A 17 8.48 -11.30 12.70
C ARG A 17 8.60 -9.78 12.82
N ASP A 18 9.22 -9.12 11.86
CA ASP A 18 9.32 -7.65 11.82
C ASP A 18 7.94 -7.01 11.64
N VAL A 19 7.14 -7.56 10.72
CA VAL A 19 5.76 -7.13 10.47
C VAL A 19 4.89 -7.36 11.71
N ALA A 20 4.99 -8.51 12.36
CA ALA A 20 4.27 -8.83 13.60
C ALA A 20 4.65 -7.86 14.74
N SER A 21 5.94 -7.54 14.89
CA SER A 21 6.44 -6.58 15.88
C SER A 21 5.92 -5.15 15.61
N LEU A 22 5.82 -4.77 14.34
CA LEU A 22 5.21 -3.50 13.94
C LEU A 22 3.70 -3.47 14.21
N ILE A 23 3.00 -4.57 13.96
CA ILE A 23 1.58 -4.72 14.27
C ILE A 23 1.34 -4.61 15.77
N GLU A 24 2.15 -5.28 16.59
CA GLU A 24 2.03 -5.25 18.05
C GLU A 24 2.25 -3.84 18.62
N SER A 25 3.30 -3.16 18.16
CA SER A 25 3.66 -1.81 18.62
C SER A 25 2.68 -0.73 18.17
N CYS A 26 2.23 -0.77 16.91
CA CYS A 26 1.36 0.28 16.35
C CYS A 26 -0.14 -0.01 16.56
N ARG A 27 -0.48 -1.28 16.79
CA ARG A 27 -1.85 -1.79 16.87
C ARG A 27 -2.73 -1.25 15.73
N PRO A 28 -2.35 -1.43 14.44
CA PRO A 28 -3.20 -0.99 13.34
C PRO A 28 -4.47 -1.83 13.25
N ASP A 29 -5.50 -1.27 12.62
CA ASP A 29 -6.69 -2.01 12.21
C ASP A 29 -6.42 -2.76 10.90
N VAL A 30 -5.57 -2.17 10.05
CA VAL A 30 -5.17 -2.71 8.73
C VAL A 30 -3.67 -2.49 8.49
N MET A 31 -3.00 -3.53 8.01
CA MET A 31 -1.61 -3.49 7.54
C MET A 31 -1.58 -3.85 6.05
N LEU A 32 -1.15 -2.93 5.21
CA LEU A 32 -1.00 -3.10 3.77
C LEU A 32 0.47 -3.31 3.43
N MET A 33 0.76 -4.33 2.63
CA MET A 33 2.13 -4.75 2.34
C MET A 33 2.36 -4.79 0.85
N GLN A 34 3.52 -4.29 0.44
CA GLN A 34 4.05 -4.45 -0.91
C GLN A 34 5.30 -5.33 -0.86
N GLU A 35 5.56 -6.04 -1.96
CA GLU A 35 6.65 -7.04 -2.01
C GLU A 35 6.52 -8.16 -0.97
N ALA A 36 5.29 -8.53 -0.62
CA ALA A 36 5.03 -9.61 0.32
C ALA A 36 5.28 -10.98 -0.33
N THR A 37 6.21 -11.76 0.23
CA THR A 37 6.43 -13.17 -0.13
C THR A 37 5.41 -14.07 0.56
N GLU A 38 5.48 -15.38 0.31
CA GLU A 38 4.57 -16.36 0.91
C GLU A 38 4.79 -16.50 2.43
N GLU A 39 6.04 -16.43 2.86
CA GLU A 39 6.48 -16.54 4.25
C GLU A 39 5.91 -15.43 5.14
N ILE A 40 5.59 -14.26 4.57
CA ILE A 40 4.90 -13.18 5.29
C ILE A 40 3.55 -13.64 5.84
N GLY A 41 2.93 -14.67 5.28
CA GLY A 41 1.69 -15.26 5.81
C GLY A 41 1.80 -15.76 7.26
N GLU A 42 3.01 -16.05 7.75
CA GLU A 42 3.25 -16.48 9.14
C GLU A 42 2.78 -15.43 10.17
N ILE A 43 2.61 -14.16 9.78
CA ILE A 43 2.07 -13.12 10.68
C ILE A 43 0.69 -13.48 11.26
N ALA A 44 -0.14 -14.24 10.53
CA ALA A 44 -1.43 -14.70 11.05
C ALA A 44 -1.26 -15.65 12.24
N HIS A 45 -0.18 -16.43 12.27
CA HIS A 45 0.16 -17.28 13.41
C HIS A 45 0.86 -16.49 14.53
N LEU A 46 1.73 -15.55 14.18
CA LEU A 46 2.54 -14.79 15.15
C LEU A 46 1.72 -13.78 15.95
N CYS A 47 0.78 -13.07 15.32
CA CYS A 47 0.00 -12.01 15.96
C CYS A 47 -1.51 -12.12 15.75
N GLY A 48 -2.00 -13.26 15.24
CA GLY A 48 -3.41 -13.47 14.94
C GLY A 48 -3.90 -12.63 13.75
N GLY A 49 -5.21 -12.40 13.68
CA GLY A 49 -5.86 -11.59 12.65
C GLY A 49 -6.09 -12.35 11.33
N TRP A 50 -6.46 -11.60 10.29
CA TRP A 50 -6.83 -12.12 8.98
C TRP A 50 -5.83 -11.64 7.95
N TYR A 51 -5.27 -12.57 7.17
CA TYR A 51 -4.25 -12.29 6.17
C TYR A 51 -4.71 -12.73 4.79
N TYR A 52 -4.44 -11.91 3.79
CA TYR A 52 -4.66 -12.27 2.40
C TYR A 52 -3.55 -11.73 1.50
N ARG A 53 -2.97 -12.62 0.68
CA ARG A 53 -1.92 -12.29 -0.28
C ARG A 53 -2.44 -12.40 -1.71
N ALA A 54 -2.19 -11.35 -2.50
CA ALA A 54 -2.40 -11.32 -3.93
C ALA A 54 -1.04 -11.42 -4.65
N PRO A 55 -0.62 -12.62 -5.11
CA PRO A 55 0.64 -12.80 -5.81
C PRO A 55 0.66 -12.03 -7.13
N MET A 56 1.84 -11.51 -7.50
CA MET A 56 2.02 -10.96 -8.84
C MET A 56 2.37 -12.06 -9.83
N ALA A 57 1.81 -11.98 -11.04
CA ALA A 57 2.04 -12.98 -12.09
C ALA A 57 3.55 -13.18 -12.35
N ARG A 58 4.00 -14.44 -12.26
CA ARG A 58 5.39 -14.87 -12.47
C ARG A 58 6.41 -14.26 -11.48
N ARG A 59 5.98 -13.92 -10.26
CA ARG A 59 6.84 -13.40 -9.18
C ARG A 59 6.61 -14.17 -7.88
N THR A 60 7.65 -14.25 -7.07
CA THR A 60 7.62 -14.84 -5.72
C THR A 60 7.00 -13.90 -4.68
N TYR A 61 6.76 -12.64 -5.04
CA TYR A 61 6.17 -11.62 -4.19
C TYR A 61 4.90 -11.03 -4.79
N GLY A 62 4.16 -10.28 -3.98
CA GLY A 62 2.97 -9.57 -4.42
C GLY A 62 2.54 -8.49 -3.46
N LEU A 63 1.22 -8.25 -3.42
CA LEU A 63 0.59 -7.41 -2.42
C LEU A 63 0.01 -8.29 -1.33
N ALA A 64 -0.04 -7.80 -0.10
CA ALA A 64 -0.80 -8.46 0.95
C ALA A 64 -1.51 -7.46 1.85
N ALA A 65 -2.57 -7.92 2.48
CA ALA A 65 -3.31 -7.19 3.49
C ALA A 65 -3.45 -8.06 4.72
N TRP A 66 -3.24 -7.46 5.88
CA TRP A 66 -3.60 -8.03 7.16
C TRP A 66 -4.60 -7.10 7.86
N SER A 67 -5.55 -7.66 8.60
CA SER A 67 -6.44 -6.89 9.46
C SER A 67 -6.70 -7.60 10.77
N ARG A 68 -6.92 -6.80 11.83
CA ARG A 68 -7.38 -7.31 13.12
C ARG A 68 -8.76 -7.98 13.02
N HIS A 69 -9.61 -7.49 12.12
CA HIS A 69 -10.98 -7.99 11.93
C HIS A 69 -11.08 -8.77 10.62
N ARG A 70 -12.06 -9.68 10.55
CA ARG A 70 -12.33 -10.42 9.31
C ARG A 70 -12.77 -9.45 8.22
N PHE A 71 -12.23 -9.61 7.03
CA PHE A 71 -12.64 -8.89 5.83
C PHE A 71 -12.94 -9.90 4.71
N GLU A 72 -13.73 -9.44 3.73
CA GLU A 72 -14.01 -10.21 2.51
C GLU A 72 -12.71 -10.46 1.74
N GLU A 73 -12.66 -11.55 0.97
CA GLU A 73 -11.55 -11.81 0.08
C GLU A 73 -11.30 -10.59 -0.85
N PRO A 74 -10.10 -9.97 -0.81
CA PRO A 74 -9.81 -8.80 -1.63
C PRO A 74 -9.86 -9.10 -3.12
N ALA A 75 -10.57 -8.27 -3.88
CA ALA A 75 -10.53 -8.33 -5.34
C ALA A 75 -9.18 -7.82 -5.87
N THR A 76 -8.68 -8.39 -6.97
CA THR A 76 -7.49 -7.89 -7.65
C THR A 76 -7.85 -7.13 -8.92
N LEU A 77 -7.34 -5.91 -9.07
CA LEU A 77 -7.49 -5.10 -10.28
C LEU A 77 -6.16 -5.11 -11.05
N ARG A 78 -6.14 -5.71 -12.24
CA ARG A 78 -4.97 -5.66 -13.12
C ARG A 78 -4.73 -4.22 -13.59
N LEU A 79 -3.51 -3.73 -13.45
CA LEU A 79 -3.17 -2.36 -13.83
C LEU A 79 -2.65 -2.29 -15.27
N PRO A 80 -2.84 -1.15 -15.96
CA PRO A 80 -2.19 -0.88 -17.24
C PRO A 80 -0.69 -1.19 -17.18
N ALA A 81 -0.20 -1.91 -18.18
CA ALA A 81 1.21 -2.26 -18.33
C ALA A 81 1.80 -1.59 -19.59
N SER A 82 3.11 -1.39 -19.60
CA SER A 82 3.81 -0.95 -20.80
C SER A 82 3.68 -2.01 -21.90
N LYS A 83 3.44 -1.58 -23.14
CA LYS A 83 3.48 -2.44 -24.33
C LYS A 83 4.89 -2.69 -24.86
N VAL A 84 5.88 -1.95 -24.34
CA VAL A 84 7.29 -2.12 -24.73
C VAL A 84 7.83 -3.39 -24.07
N PRO A 85 8.38 -4.35 -24.84
CA PRO A 85 8.97 -5.57 -24.30
C PRO A 85 10.01 -5.28 -23.21
N GLY A 86 10.03 -6.11 -22.17
CA GLY A 86 11.14 -6.18 -21.21
C GLY A 86 11.20 -5.10 -20.11
N ARG A 87 10.31 -4.09 -20.08
CA ARG A 87 10.57 -2.93 -19.19
C ARG A 87 10.00 -2.99 -17.77
N VAL A 88 8.82 -3.55 -17.53
CA VAL A 88 8.27 -3.65 -16.15
C VAL A 88 7.25 -4.79 -16.09
N PRO A 89 7.28 -5.67 -15.06
CA PRO A 89 6.24 -6.70 -14.89
C PRO A 89 4.85 -6.05 -14.72
N PRO A 90 3.77 -6.70 -15.19
CA PRO A 90 2.42 -6.24 -14.95
C PRO A 90 2.16 -6.07 -13.45
N ARG A 91 1.59 -4.93 -13.06
CA ARG A 91 1.18 -4.65 -11.67
C ARG A 91 -0.31 -4.95 -11.48
N LEU A 92 -0.69 -5.13 -10.23
CA LEU A 92 -2.09 -5.20 -9.78
C LEU A 92 -2.29 -4.23 -8.62
N ALA A 93 -3.54 -3.84 -8.39
CA ALA A 93 -4.00 -3.26 -7.13
C ALA A 93 -4.81 -4.33 -6.37
N GLN A 94 -4.63 -4.41 -5.06
CA GLN A 94 -5.41 -5.27 -4.18
C GLN A 94 -6.49 -4.42 -3.51
N MET A 95 -7.75 -4.71 -3.80
CA MET A 95 -8.92 -3.93 -3.38
C MET A 95 -9.52 -4.57 -2.13
N VAL A 96 -9.22 -3.99 -0.97
CA VAL A 96 -9.64 -4.48 0.35
C VAL A 96 -10.86 -3.68 0.81
N ARG A 97 -11.98 -4.35 1.10
CA ARG A 97 -13.21 -3.71 1.59
C ARG A 97 -13.33 -3.92 3.09
N ILE A 98 -13.40 -2.83 3.86
CA ILE A 98 -13.51 -2.86 5.32
C ILE A 98 -14.47 -1.75 5.73
N GLU A 99 -15.48 -2.08 6.55
CA GLU A 99 -16.42 -1.10 7.13
C GLU A 99 -17.03 -0.11 6.11
N GLY A 100 -17.42 -0.61 4.93
CA GLY A 100 -18.04 0.21 3.88
C GLY A 100 -17.08 1.12 3.10
N VAL A 101 -15.77 1.05 3.35
CA VAL A 101 -14.75 1.76 2.55
C VAL A 101 -13.89 0.79 1.75
N THR A 102 -13.36 1.27 0.62
CA THR A 102 -12.43 0.48 -0.21
C THR A 102 -11.01 1.02 -0.12
N LEU A 103 -10.07 0.18 0.30
CA LEU A 103 -8.63 0.45 0.30
C LEU A 103 -7.98 -0.26 -0.89
N ALA A 104 -7.43 0.51 -1.82
CA ALA A 104 -6.60 -0.02 -2.90
C ALA A 104 -5.13 -0.03 -2.43
N ASN A 105 -4.64 -1.20 -2.02
CA ASN A 105 -3.22 -1.44 -1.79
C ASN A 105 -2.50 -1.50 -3.14
N VAL A 106 -1.39 -0.76 -3.30
CA VAL A 106 -0.68 -0.65 -4.57
C VAL A 106 0.83 -0.74 -4.43
N HIS A 107 1.45 -1.35 -5.44
CA HIS A 107 2.87 -1.17 -5.78
C HIS A 107 2.90 -0.81 -7.27
N LEU A 108 2.98 0.48 -7.57
CA LEU A 108 2.89 0.97 -8.94
C LEU A 108 4.19 0.75 -9.73
N SER A 109 4.07 0.77 -11.06
CA SER A 109 5.22 0.64 -11.94
C SER A 109 6.17 1.83 -11.83
N HIS A 110 7.44 1.59 -12.10
CA HIS A 110 8.38 2.68 -12.39
C HIS A 110 7.99 3.38 -13.69
N GLY A 111 8.22 4.71 -13.76
CA GLY A 111 7.91 5.54 -14.91
C GLY A 111 6.73 6.48 -14.67
N GLN A 112 6.99 7.79 -14.72
CA GLN A 112 6.06 8.83 -14.27
C GLN A 112 4.76 8.92 -15.07
N MET A 113 4.77 8.53 -16.35
CA MET A 113 3.55 8.45 -17.15
C MET A 113 2.73 7.20 -16.79
N LEU A 114 3.40 6.05 -16.62
CA LEU A 114 2.75 4.78 -16.37
C LEU A 114 2.12 4.75 -14.97
N ASN A 115 2.83 5.16 -13.92
CA ASN A 115 2.27 5.20 -12.57
C ASN A 115 1.04 6.12 -12.47
N ARG A 116 1.03 7.27 -13.15
CA ARG A 116 -0.12 8.18 -13.21
C ARG A 116 -1.29 7.59 -14.00
N LEU A 117 -1.02 6.87 -15.08
CA LEU A 117 -2.04 6.13 -15.81
C LEU A 117 -2.67 5.03 -14.95
N GLN A 118 -1.84 4.30 -14.19
CA GLN A 118 -2.31 3.27 -13.27
C GLN A 118 -3.17 3.86 -12.15
N LEU A 119 -2.77 4.98 -11.56
CA LEU A 119 -3.59 5.70 -10.58
C LEU A 119 -4.95 6.11 -11.16
N ARG A 120 -4.96 6.73 -12.35
CA ARG A 120 -6.22 7.10 -13.04
C ARG A 120 -7.10 5.89 -13.36
N HIS A 121 -6.49 4.73 -13.63
CA HIS A 121 -7.23 3.50 -13.85
C HIS A 121 -7.88 3.02 -12.55
N ILE A 122 -7.16 3.02 -11.43
CA ILE A 122 -7.69 2.65 -10.11
C ILE A 122 -8.84 3.57 -9.70
N THR A 123 -8.71 4.90 -9.89
CA THR A 123 -9.75 5.86 -9.48
C THR A 123 -11.11 5.61 -10.16
N ARG A 124 -11.12 5.02 -11.37
CA ARG A 124 -12.34 4.68 -12.11
C ARG A 124 -13.03 3.41 -11.60
N HIS A 125 -12.31 2.55 -10.91
CA HIS A 125 -12.81 1.28 -10.37
C HIS A 125 -13.11 1.35 -8.87
N LEU A 126 -12.63 2.41 -8.21
CA LEU A 126 -12.95 2.66 -6.82
C LEU A 126 -14.39 3.18 -6.72
N VAL A 127 -15.24 2.55 -5.91
CA VAL A 127 -16.63 2.94 -5.67
C VAL A 127 -16.77 3.46 -4.23
N GLY A 128 -17.52 4.55 -4.05
CA GLY A 128 -17.77 5.15 -2.73
C GLY A 128 -16.52 5.76 -2.07
N PRO A 129 -16.56 6.00 -0.74
CA PRO A 129 -15.42 6.43 0.04
C PRO A 129 -14.27 5.42 0.01
N GLY A 130 -13.04 5.90 -0.08
CA GLY A 130 -11.89 5.00 -0.08
C GLY A 130 -10.54 5.68 -0.26
N ALA A 131 -9.51 4.84 -0.27
CA ALA A 131 -8.12 5.26 -0.29
C ALA A 131 -7.30 4.43 -1.29
N ILE A 132 -6.29 5.04 -1.91
CA ILE A 132 -5.24 4.36 -2.67
C ILE A 132 -3.95 4.52 -1.86
N ILE A 133 -3.38 3.42 -1.37
CA ILE A 133 -2.30 3.44 -0.37
C ILE A 133 -1.20 2.48 -0.80
N GLY A 134 0.05 2.92 -0.68
CA GLY A 134 1.22 2.06 -0.90
C GLY A 134 2.34 2.78 -1.62
N ASP A 135 3.23 2.00 -2.22
CA ASP A 135 4.35 2.49 -3.00
C ASP A 135 3.89 2.95 -4.39
N TYR A 136 3.93 4.26 -4.62
CA TYR A 136 3.50 4.83 -5.89
C TYR A 136 4.60 4.87 -6.94
N ASN A 137 5.87 4.61 -6.58
CA ASN A 137 7.03 4.81 -7.45
C ASN A 137 6.98 6.14 -8.24
N ALA A 138 6.40 7.17 -7.62
CA ALA A 138 6.04 8.42 -8.27
C ALA A 138 6.71 9.61 -7.58
N LEU A 139 7.38 10.41 -8.40
CA LEU A 139 8.04 11.63 -7.97
C LEU A 139 7.12 12.84 -8.15
N GLY A 140 7.30 13.83 -7.28
CA GLY A 140 6.59 15.10 -7.31
C GLY A 140 5.11 15.04 -6.88
N PRO A 141 4.35 16.11 -7.16
CA PRO A 141 2.92 16.18 -6.88
C PRO A 141 2.10 15.23 -7.76
N ILE A 142 0.99 14.75 -7.19
CA ILE A 142 0.03 13.88 -7.87
C ILE A 142 -1.35 14.52 -7.73
N ARG A 143 -2.04 14.69 -8.85
CA ARG A 143 -3.40 15.25 -8.90
C ARG A 143 -4.32 14.21 -9.49
N LEU A 144 -5.34 13.83 -8.72
CA LEU A 144 -6.39 12.89 -9.09
C LEU A 144 -7.73 13.55 -8.78
N ALA A 145 -8.64 13.60 -9.74
CA ALA A 145 -9.92 14.28 -9.58
C ALA A 145 -10.73 13.64 -8.43
N GLY A 146 -11.17 14.46 -7.48
CA GLY A 146 -11.91 14.00 -6.30
C GLY A 146 -11.06 13.29 -5.24
N PHE A 147 -9.73 13.30 -5.36
CA PHE A 147 -8.82 12.70 -4.37
C PHE A 147 -7.85 13.72 -3.78
N HIS A 148 -7.52 13.53 -2.51
CA HIS A 148 -6.58 14.37 -1.77
C HIS A 148 -5.39 13.56 -1.25
N ASP A 149 -4.17 14.11 -1.38
CA ASP A 149 -2.95 13.51 -0.84
C ASP A 149 -2.87 13.77 0.67
N VAL A 150 -3.13 12.72 1.44
CA VAL A 150 -3.18 12.72 2.90
C VAL A 150 -2.08 11.87 3.53
N GLY A 151 -1.17 11.30 2.74
CA GLY A 151 -0.01 10.59 3.27
C GLY A 151 0.95 11.53 4.02
N PRO A 152 1.83 10.99 4.89
CA PRO A 152 2.89 11.76 5.52
C PRO A 152 3.76 12.46 4.47
N ARG A 153 4.31 13.64 4.78
CA ARG A 153 5.08 14.47 3.82
C ARG A 153 6.59 14.23 3.86
N GLN A 154 7.05 13.40 4.79
CA GLN A 154 8.44 13.03 4.96
C GLN A 154 8.91 12.03 3.87
N VAL A 155 10.23 11.88 3.74
CA VAL A 155 10.87 10.85 2.93
C VAL A 155 10.46 9.46 3.43
N THR A 156 10.19 8.54 2.51
CA THR A 156 9.78 7.17 2.84
C THR A 156 10.70 6.12 2.24
N CYS A 157 11.47 6.42 1.19
CA CYS A 157 12.42 5.48 0.57
C CYS A 157 13.85 6.02 0.69
N ARG A 158 14.77 5.16 1.15
CA ARG A 158 16.20 5.42 1.29
C ARG A 158 17.00 4.20 0.83
N ALA A 159 17.09 4.04 -0.48
CA ALA A 159 17.96 3.05 -1.09
C ALA A 159 19.40 3.58 -1.25
N SER A 160 20.38 2.69 -1.10
CA SER A 160 21.81 3.04 -1.18
C SER A 160 22.17 3.67 -2.54
N GLY A 161 22.94 4.76 -2.53
CA GLY A 161 23.39 5.45 -3.73
C GLY A 161 22.31 6.24 -4.48
N MET A 162 21.08 6.33 -3.95
CA MET A 162 19.98 7.11 -4.53
C MET A 162 19.57 8.28 -3.63
N ILE A 163 19.08 9.35 -4.26
CA ILE A 163 18.48 10.47 -3.52
C ILE A 163 17.24 9.97 -2.79
N PRO A 164 17.05 10.28 -1.49
CA PRO A 164 15.87 9.87 -0.75
C PRO A 164 14.58 10.50 -1.29
N PHE A 165 13.52 9.69 -1.42
CA PHE A 165 12.24 10.14 -1.97
C PHE A 165 11.04 9.76 -1.10
N ARG A 166 9.95 10.50 -1.30
CA ARG A 166 8.61 10.15 -0.80
C ARG A 166 7.86 9.36 -1.87
N LEU A 167 7.93 8.04 -1.78
CA LEU A 167 7.30 7.13 -2.74
C LEU A 167 6.00 6.53 -2.18
N ASP A 168 5.95 6.30 -0.87
CA ASP A 168 4.80 5.75 -0.18
C ASP A 168 3.79 6.85 0.13
N ARG A 169 2.57 6.67 -0.37
CA ARG A 169 1.55 7.72 -0.37
C ARG A 169 0.17 7.16 -0.05
N CYS A 170 -0.71 8.08 0.35
CA CYS A 170 -2.13 7.81 0.54
C CYS A 170 -2.93 8.91 -0.12
N MET A 171 -3.76 8.55 -1.10
CA MET A 171 -4.74 9.42 -1.74
C MET A 171 -6.14 8.99 -1.31
N VAL A 172 -6.98 9.90 -0.82
CA VAL A 172 -8.33 9.57 -0.34
C VAL A 172 -9.43 10.30 -1.10
N ARG A 173 -10.59 9.66 -1.23
CA ARG A 173 -11.86 10.25 -1.70
C ARG A 173 -12.96 9.96 -0.69
N GLY A 174 -13.71 10.97 -0.27
CA GLY A 174 -14.79 10.81 0.71
C GLY A 174 -14.30 10.37 2.10
N MET A 175 -13.01 10.55 2.40
CA MET A 175 -12.43 10.26 3.70
C MET A 175 -11.62 11.45 4.20
N GLU A 176 -11.54 11.60 5.51
CA GLU A 176 -10.71 12.60 6.18
C GLU A 176 -9.55 11.94 6.92
N ARG A 177 -8.43 12.66 6.98
CA ARG A 177 -7.21 12.24 7.67
C ARG A 177 -7.22 12.74 9.12
N GLY A 178 -6.92 11.84 10.04
CA GLY A 178 -6.46 12.17 11.40
C GLY A 178 -4.94 12.31 11.45
N GLU A 179 -4.26 11.49 12.26
CA GLU A 179 -2.80 11.43 12.32
C GLU A 179 -2.21 10.82 11.04
N ALA A 180 -1.04 11.30 10.61
CA ALA A 180 -0.21 10.65 9.60
C ALA A 180 1.28 10.85 9.92
N ARG A 181 2.06 9.78 9.90
CA ARG A 181 3.51 9.81 10.20
C ARG A 181 4.26 8.71 9.45
N VAL A 182 5.57 8.92 9.30
CA VAL A 182 6.53 7.89 8.89
C VAL A 182 7.06 7.21 10.14
N LEU A 183 7.11 5.87 10.13
CA LEU A 183 7.61 5.06 11.24
C LEU A 183 9.10 4.75 11.09
N TRP A 184 9.68 4.12 12.11
CA TRP A 184 11.05 3.61 12.03
C TRP A 184 11.18 2.61 10.89
N ARG A 185 12.30 2.69 10.15
CA ARG A 185 12.43 2.07 8.83
C ARG A 185 12.30 0.56 8.84
N GLY A 186 12.79 -0.11 9.88
CA GLY A 186 12.96 -1.55 9.82
C GLY A 186 14.11 -1.97 8.90
N PRO A 187 14.14 -3.27 8.57
CA PRO A 187 15.09 -3.88 7.64
C PRO A 187 14.83 -3.55 6.15
N SER A 188 13.72 -2.91 5.82
CA SER A 188 13.43 -2.46 4.45
C SER A 188 14.21 -1.18 4.09
N ASP A 189 14.34 -0.88 2.80
CA ASP A 189 14.77 0.41 2.28
C ASP A 189 13.63 1.45 2.29
N HIS A 190 12.39 1.01 2.50
CA HIS A 190 11.24 1.84 2.75
C HIS A 190 10.91 1.92 4.24
N HIS A 191 10.51 3.12 4.68
CA HIS A 191 9.87 3.33 5.97
C HIS A 191 8.37 3.02 5.87
N PRO A 192 7.80 2.32 6.86
CA PRO A 192 6.36 2.19 6.95
C PRO A 192 5.71 3.57 7.12
N ILE A 193 4.56 3.77 6.49
CA ILE A 193 3.70 4.93 6.76
C ILE A 193 2.51 4.50 7.61
N MET A 194 2.14 5.31 8.59
CA MET A 194 0.95 5.11 9.41
C MET A 194 0.03 6.31 9.26
N LEU A 195 -1.26 6.03 9.13
CA LEU A 195 -2.30 7.05 9.03
C LEU A 195 -3.59 6.59 9.72
N THR A 196 -4.35 7.55 10.22
CA THR A 196 -5.72 7.31 10.68
C THR A 196 -6.69 7.93 9.69
N LEU A 197 -7.62 7.13 9.17
CA LEU A 197 -8.68 7.58 8.28
C LEU A 197 -10.05 7.37 8.92
N ARG A 198 -10.98 8.25 8.56
CA ARG A 198 -12.40 8.16 8.86
C ARG A 198 -13.20 8.60 7.64
N VAL A 199 -14.40 8.04 7.45
CA VAL A 199 -15.31 8.52 6.42
C VAL A 199 -15.60 10.00 6.69
N GLY A 200 -15.51 10.83 5.66
CA GLY A 200 -15.86 12.24 5.78
C GLY A 200 -17.37 12.40 5.94
N GLY A 201 -17.80 13.33 6.79
CA GLY A 201 -19.21 13.75 6.75
C GLY A 201 -19.52 14.32 5.37
N ALA A 202 -20.73 14.08 4.86
CA ALA A 202 -21.21 14.76 3.67
C ALA A 202 -21.05 16.27 3.88
N ARG A 203 -20.25 16.91 3.03
CA ARG A 203 -20.22 18.38 2.93
C ARG A 203 -21.04 18.77 1.73
#